data_AF-A0AAD5KAA5-F1
#
_entry.id   AF-A0AAD5KAA5-F1
#
_cell.length_a   1.000
_cell.length_b   1.000
_cell.length_c   1.000
_cell.angle_alpha   90.00
_cell.angle_beta   90.00
_cell.angle_gamma   90.00
#
_symmetry.space_group_name_H-M   'P 1'
#
loop_
_entity.id
_entity.type
_entity.pdbx_description
1 polymer ?
#
loop_
_entity_poly.entity_id
_entity_poly.type
_entity_poly.pdbx_seq_one_letter_code
_entity_poly.pdbx_strand_id
1 'polypeptide(L)'
;MMLTTTTTTHGKRQSSLHKDIYAGIVTSLYFFNETLLLVGHGPYLKIYNVHTGALLVCEHALPANRIHRIVPVEKESTETCKYYSIYGSKTMRLIHVTATSENQASISLGHAYQFADWIMDMCWLDSGEHLHIIKSKYINL
;
A
#
# COMPACT_ATOMS: atom_id res chain seq x y z
N MET A 1 0.74 46.65 -39.45
CA MET A 1 1.91 45.75 -39.40
C MET A 1 1.94 45.16 -37.99
N MET A 2 1.33 43.99 -37.80
CA MET A 2 1.22 43.31 -36.49
C MET A 2 2.40 42.35 -36.32
N LEU A 3 3.08 42.43 -35.19
CA LEU A 3 4.09 41.44 -34.77
C LEU A 3 3.43 40.49 -33.76
N THR A 4 3.29 39.23 -34.17
CA THR A 4 2.85 38.10 -33.35
C THR A 4 3.99 37.65 -32.46
N THR A 5 3.80 37.71 -31.13
CA THR A 5 4.69 37.09 -30.15
C THR A 5 4.13 35.73 -29.71
N THR A 6 4.76 34.67 -30.19
CA THR A 6 4.59 33.30 -29.69
C THR A 6 5.43 33.11 -28.42
N THR A 7 4.79 33.00 -27.26
CA THR A 7 5.47 32.60 -26.01
C THR A 7 5.20 31.14 -25.71
N THR A 8 6.22 30.34 -26.02
CA THR A 8 6.41 28.94 -25.65
C THR A 8 6.66 28.83 -24.15
N THR A 9 5.71 28.33 -23.36
CA THR A 9 5.97 28.00 -21.94
C THR A 9 6.42 26.55 -21.83
N HIS A 10 7.73 26.40 -21.74
CA HIS A 10 8.48 25.21 -21.34
C HIS A 10 7.93 24.63 -20.02
N GLY A 11 7.68 23.31 -20.01
CA GLY A 11 7.20 22.57 -18.85
C GLY A 11 8.14 22.70 -17.65
N LYS A 12 7.62 23.26 -16.55
CA LYS A 12 8.23 23.17 -15.23
C LYS A 12 7.89 21.81 -14.64
N ARG A 13 8.82 20.87 -14.72
CA ARG A 13 8.90 19.70 -13.83
C ARG A 13 9.32 20.22 -12.45
N GLN A 14 8.38 20.81 -11.71
CA GLN A 14 8.63 21.24 -10.34
C GLN A 14 8.76 20.00 -9.47
N SER A 15 9.99 19.78 -9.01
CA SER A 15 10.43 18.69 -8.14
C SER A 15 9.56 18.58 -6.89
N SER A 16 8.80 17.49 -6.78
CA SER A 16 7.91 17.14 -5.68
C SER A 16 8.63 16.72 -4.38
N LEU A 17 9.89 17.12 -4.19
CA LEU A 17 10.74 16.71 -3.07
C LEU A 17 10.12 17.06 -1.70
N HIS A 18 9.32 18.13 -1.65
CA HIS A 18 8.73 18.64 -0.41
C HIS A 18 7.62 17.77 0.20
N LYS A 19 6.99 16.86 -0.55
CA LYS A 19 5.91 16.01 -0.03
C LYS A 19 6.41 14.69 0.57
N ASP A 20 7.61 14.22 0.23
CA ASP A 20 8.13 12.94 0.72
C ASP A 20 8.67 13.01 2.15
N ILE A 21 9.05 14.19 2.66
CA ILE A 21 9.58 14.37 4.03
C ILE A 21 8.47 14.19 5.10
N TYR A 22 7.20 14.38 4.73
CA TYR A 22 6.06 14.29 5.66
C TYR A 22 5.33 12.94 5.63
N ALA A 23 5.79 11.98 4.83
CA ALA A 23 5.14 10.68 4.73
C ALA A 23 5.39 9.77 5.95
N GLY A 24 6.26 10.16 6.90
CA GLY A 24 6.54 9.40 8.12
C GLY A 24 7.79 8.52 8.01
N ILE A 25 7.88 7.48 8.83
CA ILE A 25 8.96 6.48 8.73
C ILE A 25 8.49 5.30 7.88
N VAL A 26 9.44 4.60 7.24
CA VAL A 26 9.20 3.27 6.69
C VAL A 26 9.17 2.28 7.85
N THR A 27 8.07 1.57 7.99
CA THR A 27 7.79 0.65 9.11
C THR A 27 7.58 -0.78 8.65
N SER A 28 7.25 -1.00 7.38
CA SER A 28 6.97 -2.33 6.86
C SER A 28 7.40 -2.46 5.41
N LEU A 29 7.98 -3.61 5.08
CA LEU A 29 8.41 -3.99 3.74
C LEU A 29 7.89 -5.39 3.44
N TYR A 30 7.46 -5.63 2.21
CA TYR A 30 7.08 -6.97 1.75
C TYR A 30 7.30 -7.10 0.25
N PHE A 31 7.99 -8.17 -0.19
CA PHE A 31 8.18 -8.43 -1.61
C PHE A 31 6.90 -8.99 -2.23
N PHE A 32 6.38 -8.31 -3.24
CA PHE A 32 5.32 -8.88 -4.07
C PHE A 32 5.87 -10.05 -4.89
N ASN A 33 7.02 -9.83 -5.52
CA ASN A 33 7.82 -10.81 -6.27
C ASN A 33 9.28 -10.31 -6.28
N GLU A 34 10.14 -10.87 -7.13
CA GLU A 34 11.56 -10.48 -7.22
C GLU A 34 11.79 -9.04 -7.71
N THR A 35 10.82 -8.44 -8.41
CA THR A 35 10.96 -7.11 -9.03
C THR A 35 10.22 -6.01 -8.28
N LEU A 36 9.17 -6.35 -7.52
CA LEU A 36 8.25 -5.40 -6.90
C LEU A 36 8.26 -5.49 -5.37
N LEU A 37 8.44 -4.34 -4.72
CA LEU A 37 8.47 -4.19 -3.26
C LEU A 37 7.32 -3.30 -2.77
N LEU A 38 6.50 -3.83 -1.86
CA LEU A 38 5.54 -3.05 -1.10
C LEU A 38 6.24 -2.38 0.08
N VAL A 39 5.92 -1.11 0.30
CA VAL A 39 6.49 -0.28 1.34
C VAL A 39 5.38 0.44 2.10
N GLY A 40 5.28 0.18 3.39
CA GLY A 40 4.47 0.99 4.31
C GLY A 40 5.30 2.17 4.80
N HIS A 41 4.90 3.38 4.39
CA HIS A 41 5.57 4.64 4.69
C HIS A 41 4.55 5.61 5.31
N GLY A 42 4.54 5.66 6.65
CA GLY A 42 3.46 6.28 7.43
C GLY A 42 2.08 5.81 6.96
N PRO A 43 1.13 6.69 6.59
CA PRO A 43 -0.21 6.27 6.18
C PRO A 43 -0.29 5.79 4.72
N TYR A 44 0.83 5.81 3.99
CA TYR A 44 0.89 5.47 2.58
C TYR A 44 1.43 4.07 2.34
N LEU A 45 0.78 3.34 1.43
CA LEU A 45 1.29 2.11 0.86
C LEU A 45 1.85 2.40 -0.53
N LYS A 46 3.14 2.14 -0.71
CA LYS A 46 3.88 2.39 -1.95
C LYS A 46 4.31 1.08 -2.59
N ILE A 47 4.43 1.05 -3.92
CA ILE A 47 5.07 -0.03 -4.67
C ILE A 47 6.25 0.53 -5.43
N TYR A 48 7.41 -0.08 -5.25
CA TYR A 48 8.62 0.25 -5.97
C TYR A 48 9.07 -0.91 -6.85
N ASN A 49 9.63 -0.60 -8.01
CA ASN A 49 10.48 -1.54 -8.73
C ASN A 49 11.86 -1.55 -8.07
N VAL A 50 12.32 -2.72 -7.64
CA VAL A 50 13.54 -2.90 -6.83
C VAL A 50 14.81 -2.63 -7.62
N HIS A 51 14.83 -3.02 -8.91
CA HIS A 51 15.99 -2.87 -9.78
C HIS A 51 16.23 -1.41 -10.19
N THR A 52 15.15 -0.68 -10.48
CA THR A 52 15.22 0.70 -10.97
C THR A 52 15.06 1.74 -9.85
N GLY A 53 14.55 1.33 -8.69
CA GLY A 53 14.14 2.24 -7.61
C GLY A 53 12.91 3.09 -7.96
N ALA A 54 12.25 2.84 -9.09
CA ALA A 54 11.11 3.63 -9.54
C ALA A 54 9.89 3.41 -8.63
N LEU A 55 9.28 4.50 -8.16
CA LEU A 55 7.97 4.47 -7.49
C LEU A 55 6.89 4.24 -8.55
N LEU A 56 6.19 3.12 -8.47
CA LEU A 56 5.13 2.75 -9.41
C LEU A 56 3.75 3.17 -8.92
N VAL A 57 3.48 2.98 -7.62
CA VAL A 57 2.17 3.24 -7.01
C VAL A 57 2.37 3.88 -5.64
N CYS A 58 1.48 4.80 -5.25
CA CYS A 58 1.45 5.42 -3.93
C CYS A 58 0.02 5.70 -3.49
N GLU A 59 -0.51 4.88 -2.59
CA GLU A 59 -1.88 4.97 -2.09
C GLU A 59 -1.94 5.44 -0.64
N HIS A 60 -2.89 6.32 -0.31
CA HIS A 60 -3.15 6.75 1.07
C HIS A 60 -4.01 5.70 1.81
N ALA A 61 -3.37 4.59 2.20
CA ALA A 61 -4.07 3.37 2.58
C ALA A 61 -4.65 3.39 4.00
N LEU A 62 -4.06 4.13 4.94
CA LEU A 62 -4.56 4.30 6.31
C LEU A 62 -4.60 5.80 6.71
N PRO A 63 -5.64 6.57 6.34
CA PRO A 63 -5.59 8.03 6.35
C PRO A 63 -5.24 8.74 7.67
N ALA A 64 -5.49 8.09 8.81
CA ALA A 64 -5.22 8.63 10.14
C ALA A 64 -4.10 7.88 10.89
N ASN A 65 -3.52 6.82 10.28
CA ASN A 65 -2.66 5.88 10.99
C ASN A 65 -1.44 5.50 10.16
N ARG A 66 -0.31 5.28 10.82
CA ARG A 66 0.85 4.69 10.17
C ARG A 66 0.60 3.20 9.95
N ILE A 67 0.94 2.69 8.77
CA ILE A 67 0.98 1.25 8.50
C ILE A 67 2.08 0.67 9.39
N HIS A 68 1.76 -0.22 10.31
CA HIS A 68 2.75 -0.88 11.16
C HIS A 68 3.29 -2.14 10.50
N ARG A 69 2.43 -2.90 9.79
CA ARG A 69 2.82 -4.14 9.12
C ARG A 69 1.96 -4.39 7.88
N ILE A 70 2.57 -5.07 6.92
CA ILE A 70 1.92 -5.68 5.75
C ILE A 70 1.98 -7.20 5.98
N VAL A 71 0.84 -7.87 5.93
CA VAL A 71 0.72 -9.30 6.20
C VAL A 71 0.11 -10.00 4.99
N PRO A 72 0.82 -10.94 4.34
CA PRO A 72 0.35 -11.63 3.14
C PRO A 72 -0.81 -12.57 3.45
N VAL A 73 -1.71 -12.72 2.49
CA VAL A 73 -2.76 -13.75 2.50
C VAL A 73 -2.33 -14.88 1.56
N GLU A 74 -1.95 -16.03 2.12
CA GLU A 74 -1.31 -17.10 1.33
C GLU A 74 -2.28 -17.86 0.41
N LYS A 75 -3.51 -18.11 0.85
CA LYS A 75 -4.45 -19.02 0.17
C LYS A 75 -5.07 -18.50 -1.14
N GLU A 76 -5.04 -17.20 -1.39
CA GLU A 76 -5.72 -16.57 -2.55
C GLU A 76 -4.76 -15.82 -3.46
N SER A 77 -3.47 -16.11 -3.34
CA SER A 77 -2.41 -15.40 -4.07
C SER A 77 -1.93 -16.18 -5.30
N THR A 78 -1.88 -15.47 -6.42
CA THR A 78 -1.22 -15.88 -7.68
C THR A 78 0.06 -15.06 -7.87
N GLU A 79 0.84 -15.34 -8.92
CA GLU A 79 2.04 -14.55 -9.23
C GLU A 79 1.73 -13.10 -9.59
N THR A 80 0.58 -12.84 -10.22
CA THR A 80 0.19 -11.51 -10.73
C THR A 80 -0.84 -10.81 -9.87
N CYS A 81 -1.44 -11.49 -8.91
CA CYS A 81 -2.50 -10.99 -8.05
C CYS A 81 -2.34 -11.56 -6.64
N LYS A 82 -2.15 -10.71 -5.64
CA LYS A 82 -1.96 -11.10 -4.24
C LYS A 82 -2.79 -10.24 -3.30
N TYR A 83 -3.25 -10.86 -2.22
CA TYR A 83 -3.96 -10.17 -1.16
C TYR A 83 -3.05 -9.96 0.04
N TYR A 84 -3.23 -8.82 0.70
CA TYR A 84 -2.57 -8.51 1.96
C TYR A 84 -3.57 -7.88 2.91
N SER A 85 -3.30 -8.00 4.19
CA SER A 85 -3.86 -7.14 5.21
C SER A 85 -2.79 -6.17 5.69
N ILE A 86 -3.17 -4.91 5.79
CA ILE A 86 -2.35 -3.85 6.39
C ILE A 86 -3.04 -3.39 7.66
N TYR A 87 -2.28 -3.07 8.69
CA TYR A 87 -2.84 -2.52 9.91
C TYR A 87 -1.94 -1.46 10.53
N GLY A 88 -2.55 -0.63 11.35
CA GLY A 88 -1.91 0.48 12.05
C GLY A 88 -2.81 0.99 13.17
N SER A 89 -2.26 1.11 14.38
CA SER A 89 -3.03 1.47 15.58
C SER A 89 -4.29 0.58 15.72
N LYS A 90 -5.50 1.15 15.62
CA LYS A 90 -6.79 0.45 15.74
C LYS A 90 -7.44 0.09 14.40
N THR A 91 -6.77 0.34 13.28
CA THR A 91 -7.35 0.14 11.95
C THR A 91 -6.64 -0.98 11.20
N MET A 92 -7.42 -1.83 10.53
CA MET A 92 -6.94 -2.82 9.57
C MET A 92 -7.68 -2.67 8.25
N ARG A 93 -7.03 -2.98 7.14
CA ARG A 93 -7.63 -2.97 5.81
C ARG A 93 -7.10 -4.14 5.00
N LEU A 94 -8.01 -4.79 4.25
CA LEU A 94 -7.63 -5.73 3.21
C LEU A 94 -7.30 -4.96 1.94
N ILE A 95 -6.20 -5.33 1.31
CA ILE A 95 -5.76 -4.75 0.05
C ILE A 95 -5.54 -5.87 -0.96
N HIS A 96 -5.72 -5.51 -2.21
CA HIS A 96 -5.50 -6.38 -3.35
C HIS A 96 -4.47 -5.70 -4.25
N VAL A 97 -3.38 -6.41 -4.56
CA VAL A 97 -2.29 -5.90 -5.39
C VAL A 97 -2.22 -6.72 -6.66
N THR A 98 -2.24 -6.03 -7.79
CA THR A 98 -2.12 -6.64 -9.11
C THR A 98 -0.86 -6.11 -9.80
N ALA A 99 -0.07 -7.00 -10.37
CA ALA A 99 1.08 -6.68 -11.21
C ALA A 99 0.83 -7.20 -12.63
N THR A 100 0.73 -6.29 -13.59
CA THR A 100 0.57 -6.64 -15.02
C THR A 100 1.90 -6.75 -15.74
N SER A 101 2.94 -6.07 -15.24
CA SER A 101 4.34 -6.21 -15.67
C SER A 101 5.30 -5.74 -14.58
N GLU A 102 6.61 -5.87 -14.79
CA GLU A 102 7.65 -5.41 -13.84
C GLU A 102 7.61 -3.91 -13.52
N ASN A 103 6.99 -3.11 -14.40
CA ASN A 103 6.89 -1.66 -14.26
C ASN A 103 5.45 -1.17 -14.15
N GLN A 104 4.50 -2.08 -13.99
CA GLN A 104 3.08 -1.74 -13.90
C GLN A 104 2.39 -2.58 -12.84
N ALA A 105 1.95 -1.89 -11.79
CA ALA A 105 1.20 -2.47 -10.69
C ALA A 105 0.05 -1.54 -10.28
N SER A 106 -0.90 -2.07 -9.53
CA SER A 106 -2.02 -1.32 -8.96
C SER A 106 -2.39 -1.86 -7.57
N ILE A 107 -2.87 -0.97 -6.71
CA ILE A 107 -3.43 -1.31 -5.39
C ILE A 107 -4.93 -1.03 -5.42
N SER A 108 -5.74 -2.00 -5.04
CA SER A 108 -7.16 -1.84 -4.72
C SER A 108 -7.34 -1.89 -3.20
N LEU A 109 -7.90 -0.83 -2.64
CA LEU A 109 -8.13 -0.70 -1.20
C LEU A 109 -9.53 -1.21 -0.84
N GLY A 110 -9.59 -2.23 0.02
CA GLY A 110 -10.84 -2.73 0.58
C GLY A 110 -11.36 -1.87 1.73
N HIS A 111 -12.40 -2.40 2.39
CA HIS A 111 -13.00 -1.78 3.57
C HIS A 111 -12.01 -1.66 4.74
N ALA A 112 -12.10 -0.55 5.49
CA ALA A 112 -11.32 -0.33 6.71
C ALA A 112 -12.08 -0.80 7.94
N TYR A 113 -11.53 -1.76 8.66
CA TYR A 113 -12.06 -2.27 9.91
C TYR A 113 -11.44 -1.50 11.07
N GLN A 114 -12.28 -1.05 12.00
CA GLN A 114 -11.87 -0.40 13.24
C GLN A 114 -12.03 -1.36 14.41
N PHE A 115 -11.05 -1.35 15.30
CA PHE A 115 -11.01 -2.17 16.51
C PHE A 115 -11.11 -1.28 17.74
N ALA A 116 -11.62 -1.83 18.85
CA ALA A 116 -11.76 -1.08 20.10
C ALA A 116 -10.38 -0.70 20.69
N ASP A 117 -9.35 -1.52 20.44
CA ASP A 117 -8.00 -1.34 20.97
C ASP A 117 -6.91 -1.55 19.91
N TRP A 118 -5.66 -1.27 20.28
CA TRP A 118 -4.50 -1.34 19.40
C TRP A 118 -4.24 -2.77 18.91
N ILE A 119 -4.01 -2.87 17.60
CA ILE A 119 -3.58 -4.10 16.94
C ILE A 119 -2.07 -4.21 17.15
N MET A 120 -1.68 -5.12 18.05
CA MET A 120 -0.27 -5.39 18.35
C MET A 120 0.36 -6.32 17.33
N ASP A 121 -0.39 -7.32 16.87
CA ASP A 121 -0.01 -8.17 15.76
C ASP A 121 -1.24 -8.79 15.09
N MET A 122 -1.03 -9.41 13.92
CA MET A 122 -2.05 -10.10 13.15
C MET A 122 -1.39 -11.23 12.37
N CYS A 123 -2.01 -12.40 12.42
CA CYS A 123 -1.67 -13.55 11.60
C CYS A 123 -2.94 -14.10 10.93
N TRP A 124 -2.74 -14.71 9.77
CA TRP A 124 -3.80 -15.48 9.14
C TRP A 124 -3.80 -16.89 9.70
N LEU A 125 -5.00 -17.41 9.98
CA LEU A 125 -5.19 -18.78 10.43
C LEU A 125 -5.49 -19.65 9.22
N ASP A 126 -4.73 -20.73 9.07
CA ASP A 126 -4.98 -21.70 8.01
C ASP A 126 -6.13 -22.62 8.43
N SER A 127 -7.36 -22.16 8.19
CA SER A 127 -8.53 -23.05 8.25
C SER A 127 -8.63 -23.77 6.92
N GLY A 128 -8.45 -25.09 6.94
CA GLY A 128 -8.28 -26.00 5.80
C GLY A 128 -9.08 -25.73 4.52
N GLU A 129 -10.23 -25.04 4.55
CA GLU A 129 -11.06 -24.88 3.35
C GLU A 129 -11.55 -23.47 3.01
N HIS A 130 -11.48 -22.46 3.89
CA HIS A 130 -11.86 -21.08 3.55
C HIS A 130 -11.20 -20.07 4.50
N LEU A 131 -10.88 -18.87 4.00
CA LEU A 131 -10.44 -17.72 4.80
C LEU A 131 -11.61 -17.22 5.66
N HIS A 132 -11.75 -17.78 6.86
CA HIS A 132 -12.62 -17.20 7.87
C HIS A 132 -11.85 -16.10 8.61
N ILE A 133 -12.34 -14.86 8.52
CA ILE A 133 -11.96 -13.85 9.51
C ILE A 133 -12.54 -14.35 10.84
N ILE A 134 -11.70 -14.97 11.67
CA ILE A 134 -12.11 -15.39 13.01
C ILE A 134 -12.36 -14.12 13.81
N LYS A 135 -13.65 -13.81 14.00
CA LYS A 135 -14.09 -12.91 15.07
C LYS A 135 -13.74 -13.58 16.39
N SER A 136 -12.58 -13.23 16.94
CA SER A 136 -12.22 -13.65 18.29
C SER A 136 -13.26 -13.14 19.28
N LYS A 137 -13.80 -14.03 20.11
CA LYS A 137 -14.77 -13.75 21.19
C LYS A 137 -14.30 -12.72 22.23
N TYR A 138 -13.05 -12.25 22.14
CA TYR A 138 -12.46 -11.25 23.03
C TYR A 138 -12.53 -9.81 22.49
N ILE A 139 -13.14 -9.60 21.32
CA ILE A 139 -13.35 -8.25 20.77
C ILE A 139 -14.84 -7.95 20.88
N ASN A 140 -15.23 -7.27 21.95
CA ASN A 140 -16.53 -6.61 22.01
C ASN A 140 -16.49 -5.45 20.99
N LEU A 141 -17.22 -5.61 19.89
CA LEU A 141 -17.57 -4.55 18.95
C LEU A 141 -18.79 -3.79 19.46
#